data_AF-A0A1Q9MW99-F1
#
_entry.id   AF-A0A1Q9MW99-F1
#
_cell.length_a   1.000
_cell.length_b   1.000
_cell.length_c   1.000
_cell.angle_alpha   90.00
_cell.angle_beta   90.00
_cell.angle_gamma   90.00
#
_symmetry.space_group_name_H-M   'P 1'
#
loop_
_entity.id
_entity.type
_entity.pdbx_description
1 polymer ?
#
loop_
_entity_poly.entity_id
_entity_poly.type
_entity_poly.pdbx_seq_one_letter_code
_entity_poly.pdbx_strand_id
1 'polypeptide(L)' 'MTAAMLSLGERAAQEFEKGDLEQVYVRGVDGYILVMGAGPNAVLTVSASKEVKLGLIFLDCKRACEKIAKLV' A
#
# COMPACT_ATOMS: atom_id res chain seq x y z
N MET A 1 2.35 6.23 11.17
CA MET A 1 1.53 5.00 11.15
C MET A 1 1.93 4.03 10.04
N THR A 2 2.33 4.50 8.86
CA THR A 2 2.70 3.65 7.71
C THR A 2 3.64 2.49 8.03
N ALA A 3 4.81 2.76 8.64
CA ALA A 3 5.77 1.70 8.96
C ALA A 3 5.19 0.64 9.92
N ALA A 4 4.43 1.07 10.93
CA ALA A 4 3.76 0.14 11.85
C ALA A 4 2.69 -0.71 11.15
N MET A 5 1.91 -0.12 10.24
CA MET A 5 0.93 -0.88 9.45
C MET A 5 1.61 -1.91 8.53
N LEU A 6 2.74 -1.54 7.92
CA LEU A 6 3.52 -2.44 7.07
C LEU A 6 4.06 -3.62 7.89
N SER A 7 4.71 -3.36 9.02
CA SER A 7 5.28 -4.42 9.87
C SER A 7 4.20 -5.37 10.41
N LEU A 8 3.01 -4.85 10.77
CA LEU A 8 1.89 -5.70 11.18
C LEU A 8 1.31 -6.50 10.01
N GLY A 9 1.22 -5.89 8.82
CA GLY A 9 0.77 -6.56 7.61
C GLY A 9 1.71 -7.69 7.17
N GLU A 10 3.03 -7.46 7.22
CA GLU A 10 4.06 -8.46 6.91
C GLU A 10 3.95 -9.65 7.84
N ARG A 11 3.85 -9.37 9.14
CA ARG A 11 3.65 -10.42 10.13
C ARG A 11 2.37 -11.20 9.90
N ALA A 12 1.26 -10.52 9.60
CA ALA A 12 0.00 -11.19 9.29
C ALA A 12 0.12 -12.05 8.03
N ALA A 13 0.71 -11.54 6.95
CA ALA A 13 0.91 -12.30 5.72
C ALA A 13 1.76 -13.56 5.96
N GLN A 14 2.79 -13.45 6.80
CA GLN A 14 3.63 -14.58 7.20
C GLN A 14 2.85 -15.59 8.06
N GLU A 15 2.14 -15.15 9.11
CA GLU A 15 1.37 -16.02 10.01
C GLU A 15 0.21 -16.74 9.30
N PHE A 16 -0.37 -16.13 8.26
CA PHE A 16 -1.45 -16.71 7.47
C PHE A 16 -1.00 -17.37 6.16
N GLU A 17 0.32 -17.56 5.98
CA GLU A 17 0.93 -18.21 4.80
C GLU A 17 0.46 -17.58 3.48
N LYS A 18 0.50 -16.25 3.39
CA LYS A 18 0.13 -15.47 2.19
C LYS A 18 1.33 -14.96 1.39
N GLY A 19 2.54 -15.38 1.75
CA GLY A 19 3.77 -14.92 1.11
C GLY A 19 4.13 -13.50 1.54
N ASP A 20 4.83 -12.78 0.67
CA ASP A 20 5.27 -11.42 0.93
C ASP A 20 4.10 -10.43 0.90
N LEU A 21 4.11 -9.45 1.79
CA LEU A 21 3.11 -8.39 1.81
C LEU A 21 3.27 -7.48 0.59
N GLU A 22 2.33 -7.53 -0.34
CA GLU A 22 2.32 -6.60 -1.48
C GLU A 22 1.80 -5.20 -1.10
N GLN A 23 0.73 -5.14 -0.30
CA GLN A 23 0.07 -3.88 0.06
C GLN A 23 -0.82 -4.00 1.31
N VAL A 24 -1.04 -2.88 1.99
CA VAL A 24 -2.09 -2.72 3.00
C VAL A 24 -3.18 -1.80 2.46
N TYR A 25 -4.43 -2.22 2.60
CA TYR A 25 -5.60 -1.45 2.20
C TYR A 25 -6.56 -1.29 3.38
N VAL A 26 -6.86 -0.05 3.74
CA VAL A 26 -7.80 0.29 4.80
C VAL A 26 -9.00 0.99 4.17
N ARG A 27 -10.19 0.40 4.36
CA ARG A 27 -11.47 1.02 3.99
C ARG A 27 -12.09 1.67 5.22
N GLY A 28 -12.18 3.00 5.18
CA GLY A 28 -12.95 3.79 6.13
C GLY A 28 -14.34 4.13 5.60
N VAL A 29 -15.17 4.73 6.44
CA VAL A 29 -16.49 5.25 6.05
C VAL A 29 -16.36 6.43 5.07
N ASP A 30 -15.30 7.25 5.23
CA ASP A 30 -15.10 8.47 4.47
C ASP A 30 -14.05 8.36 3.36
N GLY A 31 -13.49 7.16 3.16
CA GLY A 31 -12.50 6.94 2.11
C GLY A 31 -11.58 5.78 2.38
N TYR A 32 -10.39 5.87 1.80
CA TYR A 32 -9.44 4.76 1.71
C TYR A 32 -8.03 5.22 2.07
N ILE A 33 -7.27 4.35 2.71
CA ILE A 33 -5.82 4.46 2.84
C ILE A 33 -5.20 3.25 2.12
N LEU A 34 -4.24 3.52 1.23
CA LEU A 34 -3.40 2.51 0.59
C LEU A 34 -1.97 2.70 1.06
N VAL A 35 -1.30 1.60 1.41
CA VAL A 35 0.14 1.56 1.67
C VAL A 35 0.75 0.47 0.82
N MET A 36 1.77 0.81 0.04
CA MET A 36 2.47 -0.12 -0.86
C MET A 36 3.97 0.04 -0.71
N GLY A 37 4.71 -1.07 -0.84
CA GLY A 37 6.17 -1.01 -1.02
C GLY A 37 6.51 -0.24 -2.30
N ALA A 38 7.55 0.59 -2.25
CA ALA A 38 7.99 1.45 -3.34
C ALA A 38 9.50 1.32 -3.59
N GLY A 39 10.02 0.09 -3.53
CA GLY A 39 11.45 -0.23 -3.56
C GLY A 39 11.93 -0.81 -2.23
N PRO A 40 13.24 -1.11 -2.09
CA PRO A 40 13.77 -1.81 -0.91
C PRO A 40 13.63 -1.03 0.40
N ASN A 41 13.71 0.31 0.32
CA ASN A 41 13.78 1.20 1.49
C ASN A 41 12.73 2.31 1.46
N ALA A 42 11.67 2.15 0.67
CA ALA A 42 10.65 3.18 0.49
C ALA A 42 9.23 2.60 0.49
N VAL A 43 8.29 3.40 0.94
CA VAL A 43 6.86 3.08 0.99
C VAL A 43 6.05 4.24 0.43
N LEU A 44 5.01 3.93 -0.34
CA LEU A 44 4.01 4.88 -0.81
C LEU A 44 2.77 4.78 0.07
N THR A 45 2.33 5.89 0.65
CA THR A 45 1.03 6.00 1.34
C THR A 45 0.13 6.96 0.59
N VAL A 46 -1.11 6.54 0.31
CA VAL A 46 -2.11 7.34 -0.39
C VAL A 46 -3.38 7.40 0.44
N SER A 47 -3.96 8.60 0.58
CA SER A 47 -5.30 8.83 1.11
C SER A 47 -6.21 9.26 -0.04
N ALA A 48 -7.38 8.62 -0.14
CA ALA A 48 -8.36 8.91 -1.17
C ALA A 48 -9.76 9.01 -0.58
N SER A 49 -10.62 9.85 -1.17
CA SER A 49 -12.01 9.97 -0.75
C SER A 49 -12.83 8.75 -1.17
N LYS A 50 -14.01 8.58 -0.57
CA LYS A 50 -14.93 7.47 -0.86
C LYS A 50 -15.46 7.46 -2.30
N GLU A 51 -15.46 8.61 -2.99
CA GLU A 51 -15.94 8.75 -4.37
C GLU A 51 -14.90 8.32 -5.41
N VAL A 52 -13.68 7.95 -4.97
CA VAL A 52 -12.60 7.62 -5.88
C VAL A 52 -12.90 6.34 -6.67
N LYS A 53 -12.49 6.33 -7.94
CA LYS A 53 -12.48 5.10 -8.75
C LYS A 53 -11.34 4.22 -8.28
N LEU A 54 -11.63 3.33 -7.33
CA LEU A 54 -10.62 2.56 -6.60
C LEU A 54 -9.67 1.76 -7.53
N GLY A 55 -10.19 1.17 -8.60
CA GLY A 55 -9.37 0.47 -9.60
C GLY A 55 -8.34 1.37 -10.30
N LEU A 56 -8.67 2.64 -10.55
CA LEU A 56 -7.73 3.61 -11.14
C LEU A 56 -6.66 4.01 -10.13
N ILE A 57 -7.02 4.20 -8.87
CA ILE A 57 -6.05 4.51 -7.82
C ILE A 57 -5.04 3.37 -7.64
N PHE A 58 -5.48 2.11 -7.64
CA PHE A 58 -4.55 0.98 -7.58
C PHE A 58 -3.56 0.98 -8.75
N LEU A 59 -4.05 1.22 -9.97
CA LEU A 59 -3.21 1.31 -11.17
C LEU A 59 -2.17 2.42 -11.06
N ASP A 60 -2.58 3.60 -10.63
CA ASP A 60 -1.68 4.76 -10.51
C ASP A 60 -0.68 4.60 -9.36
N CYS A 61 -1.10 4.03 -8.23
CA CYS A 61 -0.21 3.71 -7.11
C CYS A 61 0.87 2.72 -7.53
N LYS A 62 0.51 1.64 -8.24
CA LYS A 62 1.48 0.66 -8.74
C LYS A 62 2.53 1.32 -9.65
N ARG A 63 2.10 2.14 -10.60
CA ARG A 63 2.99 2.89 -11.50
C ARG A 63 3.86 3.90 -10.74
N ALA A 64 3.34 4.52 -9.70
CA ALA A 64 4.10 5.44 -8.85
C ALA A 64 5.17 4.69 -8.04
N CYS A 65 4.85 3.54 -7.44
CA CYS A 65 5.81 2.68 -6.76
C CYS A 65 6.95 2.24 -7.70
N GLU A 66 6.64 1.81 -8.92
CA GLU A 66 7.64 1.43 -9.92
C GLU A 66 8.57 2.59 -10.31
N LYS A 67 8.06 3.83 -10.30
CA LYS A 67 8.88 5.02 -10.56
C LYS A 67 9.76 5.37 -9.37
N ILE A 68 9.21 5.32 -8.15
CA ILE A 68 9.95 5.58 -6.91
C ILE A 68 11.08 4.56 -6.74
N ALA A 69 10.79 3.28 -6.97
CA ALA A 69 11.76 2.19 -6.86
C ALA A 69 12.98 2.34 -7.80
N LYS A 70 12.89 3.16 -8.85
CA LYS A 70 14.03 3.47 -9.74
C LYS A 70 14.91 4.61 -9.24
N LEU A 71 14.47 5.33 -8.20
CA LEU A 71 15.13 6.50 -7.65
C LEU A 71 15.79 6.24 -6.29
N VAL A 72 15.44 5.14 -5.63
CA VAL A 72 15.83 4.79 -4.25
C VAL A 72 16.56 3.46 -4.17
#